data_AF-A0A7S3GM45-F1
#
_entry.id   AF-A0A7S3GM45-F1
#
_cell.length_a   1.000
_cell.length_b   1.000
_cell.length_c   1.000
_cell.angle_alpha   90.00
_cell.angle_beta   90.00
_cell.angle_gamma   90.00
#
_symmetry.space_group_name_H-M   'P 1'
#
loop_
_entity.id
_entity.type
_entity.pdbx_description
1 polymer ?
#
loop_
_entity_poly.entity_id
_entity_poly.type
_entity_poly.pdbx_seq_one_letter_code
_entity_poly.pdbx_strand_id
1 'polypeptide(L)'
;MADEKYESDFESDSEGDESLLDVSPDDVEMGEMIGGGGLGLVYAAKWKKKEVAVKMLFDPRVSEALIKEFRDEAMVQWGLNHPNIVKLYACCVKPPKMLMIFDKSDGSLFEVLHKQTYELRRSEAWEIALAVAKGMNHLHTHNPKV
;
A
#
# COMPACT_ATOMS: atom_id res chain seq x y z
N MET A 1 36.21 -14.93 38.93
CA MET A 1 36.24 -15.33 37.53
C MET A 1 35.25 -16.48 37.41
N ALA A 2 34.02 -16.16 37.03
CA ALA A 2 32.94 -17.08 36.72
C ALA A 2 31.87 -16.27 35.99
N ASP A 3 32.07 -16.22 34.67
CA ASP A 3 31.09 -16.33 33.58
C ASP A 3 29.81 -15.48 33.59
N GLU A 4 29.87 -14.49 32.70
CA GLU A 4 28.78 -13.79 32.05
C GLU A 4 27.93 -14.78 31.22
N LYS A 5 26.65 -14.94 31.57
CA LYS A 5 25.62 -15.35 30.60
C LYS A 5 24.21 -15.03 31.14
N TYR A 6 23.77 -13.80 30.90
CA TYR A 6 22.36 -13.39 30.96
C TYR A 6 22.10 -12.50 29.74
N GLU A 7 22.16 -13.08 28.56
CA GLU A 7 21.44 -12.58 27.40
C GLU A 7 20.14 -13.38 27.37
N SER A 8 19.08 -12.76 27.89
CA SER A 8 17.73 -13.30 27.84
C SER A 8 17.15 -13.07 26.45
N ASP A 9 16.72 -14.15 25.83
CA ASP A 9 16.08 -14.22 24.53
C ASP A 9 14.95 -13.19 24.38
N PHE A 10 15.17 -12.19 23.54
CA PHE A 10 14.12 -11.35 22.97
C PHE A 10 13.75 -11.93 21.60
N GLU A 11 13.22 -13.15 21.60
CA GLU A 11 12.42 -13.62 20.48
C GLU A 11 11.06 -12.91 20.59
N SER A 12 10.95 -11.77 19.90
CA SER A 12 9.66 -11.11 19.74
C SER A 12 8.84 -11.92 18.74
N ASP A 13 8.00 -12.80 19.27
CA ASP A 13 6.85 -13.38 18.58
C ASP A 13 5.99 -12.26 17.98
N SER A 14 6.24 -11.98 16.70
CA SER A 14 5.34 -11.18 15.86
C SER A 14 4.97 -11.97 14.61
N GLU A 15 4.64 -13.25 14.79
CA GLU A 15 3.80 -14.01 13.85
C GLU A 15 2.33 -13.54 13.95
N GLY A 16 2.13 -12.22 13.82
CA GLY A 16 0.82 -11.59 13.76
C GLY A 16 0.24 -11.74 12.35
N ASP A 17 -0.45 -12.85 12.12
CA ASP A 17 -1.41 -13.08 11.03
C ASP A 17 -0.96 -12.70 9.60
N GLU A 18 0.21 -13.21 9.18
CA GLU A 18 0.67 -13.13 7.78
C GLU A 18 -0.33 -13.77 6.78
N SER A 19 -1.27 -14.58 7.27
CA SER A 19 -2.25 -15.30 6.45
C SER A 19 -3.35 -14.42 5.86
N LEU A 20 -3.63 -13.26 6.47
CA LEU A 20 -4.68 -12.35 6.01
C LEU A 20 -4.34 -11.63 4.70
N LEU A 21 -3.07 -11.64 4.30
CA LEU A 21 -2.57 -10.89 3.16
C LEU A 21 -2.36 -11.74 1.91
N ASP A 22 -2.14 -13.06 2.05
CA ASP A 22 -1.58 -13.92 1.01
C ASP A 22 -2.58 -14.21 -0.13
N VAL A 23 -2.52 -13.38 -1.16
CA VAL A 23 -3.23 -13.57 -2.43
C VAL A 23 -2.30 -14.23 -3.44
N SER A 24 -2.80 -15.21 -4.20
CA SER A 24 -2.07 -15.73 -5.34
C SER A 24 -1.98 -14.64 -6.43
N PRO A 25 -0.78 -14.25 -6.87
CA PRO A 25 -0.64 -13.29 -7.96
C PRO A 25 -1.35 -13.70 -9.25
N ASP A 26 -1.54 -14.99 -9.46
CA ASP A 26 -2.18 -15.54 -10.65
C ASP A 26 -3.72 -15.40 -10.61
N ASP A 27 -4.31 -15.02 -9.47
CA ASP A 27 -5.75 -14.71 -9.34
C ASP A 27 -6.10 -13.28 -9.81
N VAL A 28 -5.11 -12.51 -10.25
CA VAL A 28 -5.25 -11.11 -10.64
C VAL A 28 -5.15 -10.99 -12.16
N GLU A 29 -6.24 -10.54 -12.79
CA GLU A 29 -6.26 -10.25 -14.22
C GLU A 29 -5.63 -8.87 -14.46
N MET A 30 -4.35 -8.86 -14.83
CA MET A 30 -3.58 -7.64 -15.06
C MET A 30 -4.04 -6.89 -16.32
N GLY A 31 -4.17 -5.58 -16.22
CA GLY A 31 -4.50 -4.67 -17.32
C GLY A 31 -3.36 -3.72 -17.65
N GLU A 32 -3.70 -2.50 -18.05
CA GLU A 32 -2.73 -1.48 -18.46
C GLU A 32 -1.97 -0.86 -17.28
N MET A 33 -0.75 -0.40 -17.54
CA MET A 33 0.02 0.39 -16.57
C MET A 33 -0.60 1.79 -16.44
N ILE A 34 -0.96 2.17 -15.22
CA ILE A 34 -1.60 3.47 -14.91
C ILE A 34 -0.69 4.42 -14.13
N GLY A 35 0.45 3.95 -13.63
CA GLY A 35 1.41 4.78 -12.93
C GLY A 35 2.71 4.05 -12.66
N GLY A 36 3.76 4.79 -12.33
CA GLY A 36 5.06 4.22 -11.97
C GLY A 36 5.93 5.22 -11.23
N GLY A 37 6.77 4.72 -10.33
CA GLY A 37 7.71 5.51 -9.55
C GLY A 37 8.85 4.66 -9.02
N GLY A 38 9.68 5.23 -8.14
CA GLY A 38 10.87 4.55 -7.61
C GLY A 38 10.59 3.24 -6.87
N LEU A 39 9.39 3.08 -6.30
CA LEU A 39 8.98 1.92 -5.52
C LEU A 39 8.24 0.84 -6.33
N GLY A 40 8.11 1.01 -7.65
CA GLY A 40 7.46 0.03 -8.53
C GLY A 40 6.47 0.62 -9.52
N LEU A 41 5.73 -0.27 -10.16
CA LEU A 41 4.77 0.04 -11.21
C LEU A 41 3.35 -0.21 -10.69
N VAL A 42 2.40 0.60 -11.14
CA VAL A 42 0.99 0.47 -10.78
C VAL A 42 0.18 0.16 -12.03
N TYR A 43 -0.62 -0.90 -11.96
CA TYR A 43 -1.47 -1.37 -13.04
C TYR A 43 -2.94 -1.28 -12.67
N ALA A 44 -3.81 -0.96 -13.63
CA ALA A 44 -5.21 -1.30 -13.52
C ALA A 44 -5.33 -2.82 -13.65
N ALA A 45 -6.20 -3.44 -12.85
CA ALA A 45 -6.42 -4.88 -12.91
C ALA A 45 -7.82 -5.24 -12.42
N LYS A 46 -8.16 -6.52 -12.52
CA LYS A 46 -9.40 -7.08 -11.97
C LYS A 46 -9.08 -8.22 -11.01
N TRP A 47 -9.67 -8.16 -9.82
CA TRP A 47 -9.53 -9.17 -8.78
C TRP A 47 -10.89 -9.45 -8.16
N LYS A 48 -11.29 -10.73 -8.06
CA LYS A 48 -12.61 -11.15 -7.55
C LYS A 48 -13.78 -10.37 -8.18
N LYS A 49 -13.70 -10.14 -9.50
CA LYS A 49 -14.66 -9.36 -10.31
C LYS A 49 -14.73 -7.85 -10.00
N LYS A 50 -13.85 -7.32 -9.14
CA LYS A 50 -13.74 -5.90 -8.82
C LYS A 50 -12.57 -5.26 -9.57
N GLU A 51 -12.75 -4.04 -10.06
CA GLU A 51 -11.63 -3.23 -10.57
C GLU A 51 -10.74 -2.74 -9.42
N VAL A 52 -9.43 -2.91 -9.59
CA VAL A 52 -8.44 -2.65 -8.56
C VAL A 52 -7.20 -1.97 -9.17
N ALA A 53 -6.42 -1.31 -8.33
CA ALA A 53 -5.09 -0.84 -8.66
C ALA A 53 -4.06 -1.78 -8.03
N VAL A 54 -3.08 -2.26 -8.80
CA VAL A 54 -2.08 -3.22 -8.34
C VAL A 54 -0.72 -2.57 -8.38
N LYS A 55 -0.12 -2.33 -7.22
CA LYS A 55 1.28 -1.90 -7.11
C LYS A 55 2.15 -3.15 -7.15
N MET A 56 3.01 -3.26 -8.15
CA MET A 56 3.91 -4.39 -8.35
C MET A 56 5.35 -3.94 -8.26
N LEU A 57 6.17 -4.78 -7.62
CA LEU A 57 7.61 -4.66 -7.67
C LEU A 57 8.17 -5.67 -8.67
N PHE A 58 8.64 -5.18 -9.82
CA PHE A 58 9.31 -5.98 -10.84
C PHE A 58 10.82 -5.72 -10.75
N ASP A 59 11.51 -6.47 -9.89
CA ASP A 59 12.98 -6.54 -9.95
C ASP A 59 13.44 -8.00 -10.03
N PRO A 60 14.11 -8.45 -11.10
CA PRO A 60 14.72 -9.78 -11.14
C PRO A 60 15.89 -9.95 -10.15
N ARG A 61 16.33 -8.88 -9.47
CA ARG A 61 17.39 -8.85 -8.47
C ARG A 61 16.85 -8.31 -7.13
N VAL A 62 15.68 -8.79 -6.71
CA VAL A 62 15.10 -8.37 -5.42
C VAL A 62 16.10 -8.63 -4.30
N SER A 63 16.54 -7.58 -3.62
CA SER A 63 17.35 -7.69 -2.41
C SER A 63 16.45 -7.93 -1.20
N GLU A 64 16.97 -8.57 -0.15
CA GLU A 64 16.24 -8.75 1.11
C GLU A 64 15.78 -7.41 1.72
N ALA A 65 16.59 -6.35 1.54
CA ALA A 65 16.22 -4.99 1.97
C ALA A 65 14.95 -4.49 1.25
N LEU A 66 14.85 -4.72 -0.06
CA LEU A 66 13.68 -4.30 -0.84
C LEU A 66 12.44 -5.14 -0.52
N ILE A 67 12.59 -6.44 -0.26
CA ILE A 67 11.49 -7.29 0.25
C ILE A 67 10.98 -6.75 1.58
N LYS A 68 11.90 -6.41 2.49
CA LYS A 68 11.56 -5.86 3.79
C LYS A 68 10.83 -4.52 3.66
N GLU A 69 11.34 -3.59 2.86
CA GLU A 69 10.69 -2.28 2.63
C GLU A 69 9.26 -2.46 2.06
N PHE A 70 9.09 -3.36 1.08
CA PHE A 70 7.78 -3.65 0.50
C PHE A 70 6.83 -4.28 1.53
N ARG A 71 7.35 -5.19 2.36
CA ARG A 71 6.58 -5.82 3.45
C ARG A 71 6.17 -4.79 4.51
N ASP A 72 7.09 -3.95 4.95
CA ASP A 72 6.83 -2.91 5.94
C ASP A 72 5.77 -1.92 5.41
N GLU A 73 5.85 -1.52 4.14
CA GLU A 73 4.83 -0.70 3.48
C GLU A 73 3.45 -1.39 3.47
N ALA A 74 3.38 -2.67 3.11
CA ALA A 74 2.12 -3.43 3.14
C ALA A 74 1.52 -3.49 4.55
N MET A 75 2.33 -3.73 5.58
CA MET A 75 1.87 -3.83 6.96
C MET A 75 1.34 -2.50 7.49
N VAL A 76 2.04 -1.39 7.22
CA VAL A 76 1.55 -0.05 7.57
C VAL A 76 0.22 0.22 6.87
N GLN A 77 0.16 0.01 5.56
CA GLN A 77 -1.03 0.27 4.77
C GLN A 77 -2.23 -0.59 5.18
N TRP A 78 -2.00 -1.85 5.55
CA TRP A 78 -3.03 -2.76 6.05
C TRP A 78 -3.71 -2.26 7.32
N GLY A 79 -2.94 -1.63 8.22
CA GLY A 79 -3.45 -1.03 9.45
C GLY A 79 -4.34 0.20 9.22
N LEU A 80 -4.27 0.82 8.03
CA LEU A 80 -5.01 2.03 7.72
C LEU A 80 -6.43 1.71 7.24
N ASN A 81 -7.41 2.02 8.07
CA ASN A 81 -8.83 1.87 7.74
C ASN A 81 -9.58 3.20 7.95
N HIS A 82 -9.62 4.02 6.89
CA HIS A 82 -10.26 5.33 6.91
C HIS A 82 -10.83 5.67 5.53
N PRO A 83 -12.03 6.29 5.42
CA PRO A 83 -12.66 6.59 4.13
C PRO A 83 -11.89 7.57 3.23
N ASN A 84 -10.92 8.31 3.77
CA ASN A 84 -10.06 9.22 3.02
C ASN A 84 -8.62 8.71 2.85
N ILE A 85 -8.41 7.40 2.99
CA ILE A 85 -7.15 6.72 2.71
C ILE A 85 -7.47 5.54 1.78
N VAL A 86 -6.66 5.34 0.74
CA VAL A 86 -6.88 4.24 -0.21
C VAL A 86 -6.73 2.90 0.50
N LYS A 87 -7.75 2.05 0.38
CA LYS A 87 -7.79 0.77 1.06
C LYS A 87 -6.92 -0.27 0.37
N LEU A 88 -6.06 -0.95 1.14
CA LEU A 88 -5.41 -2.19 0.75
C LEU A 88 -6.39 -3.36 0.95
N TYR A 89 -6.54 -4.21 -0.05
CA TYR A 89 -7.41 -5.38 -0.01
C TYR A 89 -6.66 -6.68 0.28
N ALA A 90 -5.48 -6.84 -0.30
CA ALA A 90 -4.61 -8.02 -0.16
C ALA A 90 -3.22 -7.70 -0.72
N CYS A 91 -2.21 -8.51 -0.40
CA CYS A 91 -0.88 -8.39 -1.00
C CYS A 91 -0.10 -9.70 -1.00
N CYS A 92 0.63 -9.97 -2.08
CA CYS A 92 1.67 -10.99 -2.09
C CYS A 92 3.01 -10.30 -1.81
N VAL A 93 3.65 -10.62 -0.68
CA VAL A 93 4.97 -10.09 -0.32
C VAL A 93 6.10 -11.10 -0.56
N LYS A 94 5.80 -12.17 -1.31
CA LYS A 94 6.74 -13.26 -1.61
C LYS A 94 7.29 -13.12 -3.05
N PRO A 95 8.62 -13.16 -3.25
CA PRO A 95 9.20 -13.25 -4.58
C PRO A 95 8.73 -14.52 -5.32
N PRO A 96 8.78 -14.53 -6.68
CA PRO A 96 9.28 -13.48 -7.57
C PRO A 96 8.22 -12.42 -7.95
N LYS A 97 6.94 -12.63 -7.61
CA LYS A 97 5.83 -11.74 -7.98
C LYS A 97 5.23 -11.09 -6.74
N MET A 98 5.86 -10.01 -6.30
CA MET A 98 5.36 -9.21 -5.18
C MET A 98 4.37 -8.15 -5.66
N LEU A 99 3.21 -8.06 -5.02
CA LEU A 99 2.15 -7.11 -5.38
C LEU A 99 1.27 -6.72 -4.20
N MET A 100 0.65 -5.56 -4.29
CA MET A 100 -0.38 -5.07 -3.38
C MET A 100 -1.62 -4.67 -4.19
N ILE A 101 -2.79 -5.11 -3.75
CA ILE A 101 -4.08 -4.89 -4.41
C ILE A 101 -4.85 -3.81 -3.65
N PHE A 102 -5.14 -2.69 -4.31
CA PHE A 102 -5.78 -1.52 -3.74
C PHE A 102 -7.14 -1.24 -4.36
N ASP A 103 -7.93 -0.42 -3.67
CA ASP A 103 -9.04 0.28 -4.30
C ASP A 103 -8.56 1.17 -5.44
N LYS A 104 -9.25 1.12 -6.58
CA LYS A 104 -8.90 1.91 -7.76
C LYS A 104 -9.60 3.26 -7.70
N SER A 105 -8.84 4.32 -7.87
CA SER A 105 -9.34 5.69 -8.06
C SER A 105 -9.34 6.05 -9.55
N ASP A 106 -10.11 7.08 -9.93
CA ASP A 106 -10.24 7.52 -11.33
C ASP A 106 -9.04 8.31 -11.86
N GLY A 107 -8.04 8.57 -11.03
CA GLY A 107 -6.82 9.29 -11.39
C GLY A 107 -6.23 10.05 -10.21
N SER A 108 -5.21 10.86 -10.50
CA SER A 108 -4.58 11.70 -9.47
C SER A 108 -5.22 13.09 -9.38
N LEU A 109 -5.26 13.65 -8.17
CA LEU A 109 -5.68 15.05 -7.98
C LEU A 109 -4.80 16.03 -8.77
N PHE A 110 -3.52 15.70 -8.97
CA PHE A 110 -2.61 16.49 -9.80
C PHE A 110 -3.16 16.66 -11.22
N GLU A 111 -3.65 15.58 -11.83
CA GLU A 111 -4.20 15.63 -13.18
C GLU A 111 -5.48 16.45 -13.25
N VAL A 112 -6.38 16.28 -12.28
CA VAL A 112 -7.61 17.07 -12.16
C VAL A 112 -7.30 18.56 -12.10
N LEU A 113 -6.29 18.96 -11.32
CA LEU A 113 -5.94 20.36 -11.13
C LEU A 113 -5.18 20.99 -12.31
N HIS A 114 -4.36 20.23 -13.03
CA HIS A 114 -3.41 20.80 -14.00
C HIS A 114 -3.73 20.49 -15.46
N LYS A 115 -4.39 19.36 -15.76
CA LYS A 115 -4.67 18.97 -17.15
C LYS A 115 -5.95 19.58 -17.71
N GLN A 116 -6.69 20.36 -16.91
CA GLN A 116 -7.94 21.03 -17.28
C GLN A 116 -8.98 20.11 -17.93
N THR A 117 -8.91 18.80 -17.66
CA THR A 117 -9.90 17.82 -18.13
C THR A 117 -11.23 17.96 -17.40
N TYR A 118 -11.25 18.72 -16.30
CA TYR A 118 -12.38 18.94 -15.43
C TYR A 118 -12.29 20.32 -14.78
N GLU A 119 -13.38 21.08 -14.75
CA GLU A 119 -13.45 22.35 -14.02
C GLU A 119 -13.91 22.09 -12.57
N LEU A 120 -12.96 22.17 -11.63
CA LEU A 120 -13.23 21.96 -10.22
C LEU A 120 -13.95 23.18 -9.61
N ARG A 121 -15.18 22.98 -9.13
CA ARG A 121 -15.93 24.03 -8.42
C ARG A 121 -15.30 24.30 -7.06
N ARG A 122 -15.47 25.53 -6.56
CA ARG A 122 -14.99 25.90 -5.21
C ARG A 122 -15.50 24.99 -4.11
N SER A 123 -16.75 24.53 -4.19
CA SER A 123 -17.32 23.58 -3.22
C SER A 123 -16.59 22.23 -3.24
N GLU A 124 -16.30 21.70 -4.42
CA GLU A 124 -15.59 20.42 -4.58
C GLU A 124 -14.15 20.53 -4.09
N ALA A 125 -13.48 21.67 -4.36
CA ALA A 125 -12.16 21.93 -3.83
C ALA A 125 -12.14 21.92 -2.28
N TRP A 126 -13.17 22.49 -1.64
CA TRP A 126 -13.33 22.44 -0.18
C TRP A 126 -13.57 21.02 0.33
N GLU A 127 -14.39 20.23 -0.35
CA GLU A 127 -14.64 18.83 0.01
C GLU A 127 -13.37 17.99 -0.08
N ILE A 128 -12.60 18.16 -1.16
CA ILE A 128 -11.30 17.50 -1.34
C ILE A 128 -10.33 17.91 -0.22
N ALA A 129 -10.21 19.21 0.06
CA ALA A 129 -9.32 19.70 1.12
C ALA A 129 -9.71 19.12 2.50
N LEU A 130 -11.01 19.08 2.81
CA LEU A 130 -11.51 18.48 4.04
C LEU A 130 -11.25 16.98 4.11
N ALA A 131 -11.45 16.25 3.01
CA ALA A 131 -11.16 14.82 2.91
C ALA A 131 -9.68 14.53 3.17
N VAL A 132 -8.78 15.29 2.54
CA VAL A 132 -7.33 15.19 2.77
C VAL A 132 -7.00 15.45 4.24
N ALA A 133 -7.54 16.54 4.82
CA ALA A 133 -7.29 16.87 6.23
C ALA A 133 -7.74 15.76 7.18
N LYS A 134 -8.90 15.12 6.93
CA LYS A 134 -9.39 13.98 7.71
C LYS A 134 -8.47 12.76 7.59
N GLY A 135 -8.03 12.44 6.37
CA GLY A 135 -7.08 11.35 6.11
C GLY A 135 -5.75 11.57 6.82
N MET A 136 -5.18 12.77 6.70
CA MET A 136 -3.94 13.13 7.39
C MET A 136 -4.07 13.12 8.91
N ASN A 137 -5.20 13.59 9.45
CA ASN A 137 -5.46 13.49 10.88
C ASN A 137 -5.49 12.03 11.35
N HIS A 138 -6.12 11.13 10.58
CA HIS A 138 -6.10 9.70 10.88
C HIS A 138 -4.67 9.15 10.94
N LEU A 139 -3.84 9.46 9.93
CA LEU A 139 -2.43 9.04 9.89
C LEU A 139 -1.64 9.55 11.11
N HIS A 140 -1.75 10.83 11.45
CA HIS A 140 -1.04 11.42 12.58
C HIS A 140 -1.45 10.85 13.95
N THR A 141 -2.68 10.34 14.05
CA THR A 141 -3.21 9.68 15.26
C THR A 141 -3.04 8.16 15.26
N HIS A 142 -2.53 7.58 14.17
CA HIS A 142 -2.28 6.15 14.06
C HIS A 142 -1.11 5.72 14.95
N ASN A 143 -1.07 4.45 15.35
CA ASN A 143 0.02 3.88 16.14
C ASN A 143 0.51 2.57 15.51
N PRO A 144 1.76 2.51 15.03
CA PRO A 144 2.77 3.58 15.02
C PRO A 144 2.35 4.77 14.15
N LYS A 145 2.89 5.95 14.47
CA LYS A 145 2.67 7.14 13.65
C LYS A 145 3.33 6.95 12.28
N VAL A 146 2.61 7.31 11.23
CA VAL A 146 3.07 7.31 9.82
C VAL A 146 3.36 8.73 9.39
#